data_AF-A0ABD4K6U5-F1
#
_entry.id   AF-A0ABD4K6U5-F1
#
_cell.length_a   1.000
_cell.length_b   1.000
_cell.length_c   1.000
_cell.angle_alpha   90.00
_cell.angle_beta   90.00
_cell.angle_gamma   90.00
#
_symmetry.space_group_name_H-M   'P 1'
#
loop_
_entity.id
_entity.type
_entity.pdbx_description
1 polymer ?
#
loop_
_entity_poly.entity_id
_entity_poly.type
_entity_poly.pdbx_seq_one_letter_code
_entity_poly.pdbx_strand_id
1 'polypeptide(L)'
;MLKDGFISKVIGKPWRNRACTFDAMDCWAVVVLYYRHVLGIEIHQTPDYESGHDFMTCYDGDVVFWRRTESFTEGDIFVAWVGSKPVHVGLIIDGKALHSRGDNGHVRYDAIRTIQKLFTRVEFYQYAGNRNSARPGDAEGQGGN
;
A
#
# COMPACT_ATOMS: atom_id res chain seq x y z
N MET A 1 -13.25 9.32 -3.65
CA MET A 1 -13.64 8.49 -4.82
C MET A 1 -14.21 7.19 -4.30
N LEU A 2 -15.22 6.60 -4.94
CA LEU A 2 -15.70 5.27 -4.55
C LEU A 2 -14.70 4.19 -5.02
N LYS A 3 -14.64 3.08 -4.27
CA LYS A 3 -13.77 1.93 -4.56
C LYS A 3 -13.89 1.46 -6.02
N ASP A 4 -15.10 1.17 -6.47
CA ASP A 4 -15.35 0.67 -7.82
C ASP A 4 -14.94 1.68 -8.89
N GLY A 5 -15.19 2.97 -8.63
CA GLY A 5 -14.76 4.05 -9.52
C GLY A 5 -13.23 4.15 -9.63
N PHE A 6 -12.50 3.89 -8.55
CA PHE A 6 -11.04 3.79 -8.59
C PHE A 6 -10.59 2.60 -9.41
N ILE A 7 -11.14 1.41 -9.14
CA ILE A 7 -10.79 0.17 -9.83
C ILE A 7 -11.00 0.32 -11.35
N SER A 8 -12.18 0.80 -11.78
CA SER A 8 -12.47 1.04 -13.19
C SER A 8 -11.50 2.03 -13.84
N LYS A 9 -10.98 3.00 -13.07
CA LYS A 9 -10.05 4.00 -13.57
C LYS A 9 -8.62 3.49 -13.72
N VAL A 10 -8.18 2.58 -12.85
CA VAL A 10 -6.78 2.11 -12.81
C VAL A 10 -6.53 0.80 -13.53
N ILE A 11 -7.51 -0.09 -13.63
CA ILE A 11 -7.33 -1.38 -14.30
C ILE A 11 -6.87 -1.17 -15.76
N GLY A 12 -5.85 -1.92 -16.16
CA GLY A 12 -5.24 -1.83 -17.48
C GLY A 12 -4.26 -0.68 -17.65
N LYS A 13 -4.11 0.22 -16.68
CA LYS A 13 -3.12 1.31 -16.77
C LYS A 13 -1.70 0.75 -16.80
N PRO A 14 -0.84 1.26 -17.69
CA PRO A 14 0.48 0.71 -17.89
C PRO A 14 1.34 0.88 -16.64
N TRP A 15 2.17 -0.12 -16.38
CA TRP A 15 3.26 0.02 -15.44
C TRP A 15 4.32 0.94 -16.03
N ARG A 16 4.79 1.89 -15.23
CA ARG A 16 5.99 2.69 -15.50
C ARG A 16 6.70 2.92 -14.19
N ASN A 17 8.01 2.66 -14.16
CA ASN A 17 8.83 2.84 -12.97
C ASN A 17 8.60 4.22 -12.36
N ARG A 18 8.20 4.27 -11.08
CA ARG A 18 7.95 5.49 -10.29
C ARG A 18 6.85 6.40 -10.81
N ALA A 19 6.07 5.97 -11.80
CA ALA A 19 4.88 6.71 -12.16
C ALA A 19 3.85 6.59 -11.03
N CYS A 20 3.32 7.73 -10.58
CA CYS A 20 2.28 7.81 -9.55
C CYS A 20 1.13 8.69 -10.04
N THR A 21 0.52 8.29 -11.16
CA THR A 21 -0.56 9.04 -11.81
C THR A 21 -1.64 8.10 -12.31
N PHE A 22 -2.79 8.62 -12.72
CA PHE A 22 -3.85 7.81 -13.35
C PHE A 22 -3.55 7.42 -14.81
N ASP A 23 -2.48 7.93 -15.41
CA ASP A 23 -2.08 7.58 -16.78
C ASP A 23 -1.09 6.41 -16.82
N ALA A 24 -0.24 6.31 -15.80
CA ALA A 24 0.64 5.18 -15.56
C ALA A 24 0.98 5.07 -14.08
N MET A 25 1.09 3.84 -13.58
CA MET A 25 1.40 3.59 -12.18
C MET A 25 2.16 2.29 -11.97
N ASP A 26 3.18 2.31 -11.11
CA ASP A 26 3.81 1.09 -10.63
C ASP A 26 3.04 0.45 -9.46
N CYS A 27 3.62 -0.59 -8.87
CA CYS A 27 2.98 -1.34 -7.80
C CYS A 27 2.77 -0.51 -6.53
N TRP A 28 3.70 0.40 -6.21
CA TRP A 28 3.62 1.27 -5.05
C TRP A 28 2.57 2.36 -5.25
N ALA A 29 2.55 2.96 -6.45
CA ALA A 29 1.57 3.97 -6.81
C ALA A 29 0.12 3.47 -6.73
N VAL A 30 -0.15 2.19 -7.00
CA VAL A 30 -1.49 1.60 -6.78
C VAL A 30 -1.92 1.74 -5.31
N VAL A 31 -1.01 1.46 -4.37
CA VAL A 31 -1.26 1.59 -2.92
C VAL A 31 -1.49 3.07 -2.57
N VAL A 32 -0.56 3.95 -2.94
CA VAL A 32 -0.63 5.39 -2.66
C VAL A 32 -1.94 6.00 -3.19
N LEU A 33 -2.25 5.79 -4.46
CA LEU A 33 -3.41 6.40 -5.10
C LEU A 33 -4.72 5.87 -4.52
N TYR A 34 -4.79 4.60 -4.13
CA TYR A 34 -5.98 4.04 -3.47
C TYR A 34 -6.19 4.68 -2.09
N TYR A 35 -5.15 4.71 -1.25
CA TYR A 35 -5.22 5.31 0.07
C TYR A 35 -5.63 6.79 -0.02
N ARG A 36 -5.00 7.55 -0.92
CA ARG A 36 -5.30 8.97 -1.17
C ARG A 36 -6.72 9.19 -1.66
N HIS A 37 -7.12 8.51 -2.75
CA HIS A 37 -8.36 8.86 -3.45
C HIS A 37 -9.59 8.10 -2.95
N VAL A 38 -9.43 6.90 -2.39
CA VAL A 38 -10.54 6.07 -1.90
C VAL A 38 -10.69 6.22 -0.39
N LEU A 39 -9.60 6.11 0.37
CA LEU A 39 -9.66 6.15 1.84
C LEU A 39 -9.47 7.57 2.42
N GLY A 40 -9.01 8.54 1.61
CA GLY A 40 -8.72 9.89 2.07
C GLY A 40 -7.52 9.97 3.02
N ILE A 41 -6.60 9.00 2.92
CA ILE A 41 -5.42 8.89 3.76
C ILE A 41 -4.19 9.15 2.89
N GLU A 42 -3.39 10.14 3.25
CA GLU A 42 -2.05 10.30 2.71
C GLU A 42 -1.09 9.39 3.48
N ILE A 43 -0.67 8.30 2.84
CA ILE A 43 0.37 7.44 3.41
C ILE A 43 1.72 8.14 3.32
N HIS A 44 2.60 7.82 4.26
CA HIS A 44 3.96 8.30 4.19
C HIS A 44 4.58 7.84 2.86
N GLN A 45 5.20 8.79 2.16
CA GLN A 45 6.00 8.53 0.98
C GLN A 45 7.36 9.13 1.27
N THR A 46 8.37 8.29 1.42
CA THR A 46 9.75 8.80 1.48
C THR A 46 10.07 9.56 0.18
N PRO A 47 10.71 10.74 0.23
CA PRO A 47 11.22 11.43 -0.97
C PRO A 47 12.11 10.53 -1.84
N ASP A 48 12.70 9.52 -1.22
CA ASP A 48 13.53 8.47 -1.80
C ASP A 48 12.83 7.66 -2.89
N TYR A 49 11.50 7.53 -2.82
CA TYR A 49 10.74 6.83 -3.84
C TYR A 49 10.75 7.58 -5.18
N GLU A 50 10.70 8.90 -5.15
CA GLU A 50 10.78 9.76 -6.35
C GLU A 50 12.23 10.00 -6.81
N SER A 51 13.23 9.85 -5.91
CA SER A 51 14.65 10.00 -6.23
C SER A 51 15.30 8.77 -6.89
N GLY A 52 14.54 7.68 -7.05
CA GLY A 52 15.00 6.48 -7.76
C GLY A 52 15.74 5.45 -6.90
N HIS A 53 15.68 5.56 -5.57
CA HIS A 53 16.25 4.54 -4.67
C HIS A 53 15.55 3.19 -4.87
N ASP A 54 16.21 2.07 -4.55
CA ASP A 54 15.62 0.74 -4.73
C ASP A 54 14.37 0.52 -3.87
N PHE A 55 13.57 -0.49 -4.24
CA PHE A 55 12.31 -0.79 -3.58
C PHE A 55 12.48 -1.07 -2.08
N MET A 56 13.59 -1.71 -1.70
CA MET A 56 13.88 -2.09 -0.32
C MET A 56 14.09 -0.84 0.56
N THR A 57 14.83 0.15 0.05
CA THR A 57 15.04 1.43 0.73
C THR A 57 13.72 2.17 0.97
N CYS A 58 12.85 2.22 -0.04
CA CYS A 58 11.53 2.84 0.08
C CYS A 58 10.66 2.06 1.09
N TYR A 59 10.69 0.73 1.01
CA TYR A 59 9.95 -0.16 1.90
C TYR A 59 10.36 0.02 3.36
N ASP A 60 11.65 0.04 3.67
CA ASP A 60 12.15 0.14 5.05
C ASP A 60 11.75 1.48 5.71
N GLY A 61 11.68 2.55 4.92
CA GLY A 61 11.22 3.86 5.39
C GLY A 61 9.71 3.94 5.66
N ASP A 62 8.89 3.21 4.88
CA ASP A 62 7.43 3.33 4.93
C ASP A 62 6.76 2.21 5.77
N VAL A 63 7.36 1.02 5.85
CA VAL A 63 6.82 -0.14 6.58
C VAL A 63 6.70 0.10 8.09
N VAL A 64 7.49 1.02 8.65
CA VAL A 64 7.41 1.37 10.09
C VAL A 64 6.04 1.93 10.48
N PHE A 65 5.27 2.46 9.52
CA PHE A 65 3.90 2.93 9.74
C PHE A 65 2.84 1.85 9.51
N TRP A 66 3.26 0.63 9.19
CA TRP A 66 2.40 -0.48 8.81
C TRP A 66 2.39 -1.52 9.93
N ARG A 67 1.19 -2.02 10.24
CA ARG A 67 1.01 -3.10 11.21
C ARG A 67 0.78 -4.40 10.47
N ARG A 68 1.65 -5.39 10.69
CA ARG A 68 1.48 -6.73 10.13
C ARG A 68 0.19 -7.40 10.66
N THR A 69 -0.49 -8.13 9.79
CA THR A 69 -1.68 -8.93 10.11
C THR A 69 -1.43 -10.42 9.82
N GLU A 70 -2.12 -11.30 10.55
CA GLU A 70 -2.02 -12.76 10.35
C GLU A 70 -2.87 -13.23 9.16
N SER A 71 -3.99 -12.56 8.93
CA SER A 71 -4.89 -12.77 7.80
C SER A 71 -5.13 -11.44 7.09
N PHE A 72 -5.50 -11.51 5.80
CA PHE A 72 -5.85 -10.32 5.05
C PHE A 72 -7.33 -9.97 5.17
N THR A 73 -7.60 -8.68 5.12
CA THR A 73 -8.93 -8.08 4.99
C THR A 73 -8.97 -7.08 3.82
N GLU A 74 -10.16 -6.57 3.50
CA GLU A 74 -10.34 -5.58 2.43
C GLU A 74 -9.52 -4.31 2.72
N GLY A 75 -8.72 -3.87 1.75
CA GLY A 75 -7.85 -2.69 1.83
C GLY A 75 -6.47 -2.95 2.43
N ASP A 76 -6.19 -4.17 2.90
CA ASP A 76 -4.86 -4.53 3.39
C ASP A 76 -3.82 -4.46 2.27
N ILE A 77 -2.60 -4.09 2.63
CA ILE A 77 -1.43 -4.09 1.76
C ILE A 77 -0.82 -5.49 1.81
N PHE A 78 -0.56 -6.09 0.65
CA PHE A 78 0.29 -7.27 0.59
C PHE A 78 1.70 -6.88 0.18
N VAL A 79 2.70 -7.56 0.74
CA VAL A 79 4.11 -7.42 0.40
C VAL A 79 4.62 -8.79 0.00
N ALA A 80 5.17 -8.88 -1.20
CA ALA A 80 5.75 -10.08 -1.76
C ALA A 80 7.27 -10.01 -1.74
N TRP A 81 7.89 -11.14 -1.41
CA TRP A 81 9.32 -11.24 -1.15
C TRP A 81 9.99 -12.33 -1.99
N VAL A 82 11.25 -12.11 -2.36
CA VAL A 82 12.15 -13.12 -2.93
C VAL A 82 13.31 -13.29 -1.96
N GLY A 83 13.42 -14.47 -1.35
CA GLY A 83 14.32 -14.68 -0.22
C GLY A 83 14.00 -13.71 0.93
N SER A 84 14.98 -12.91 1.34
CA SER A 84 14.83 -11.88 2.38
C SER A 84 14.55 -10.48 1.86
N LYS A 85 14.36 -10.30 0.54
CA LYS A 85 14.17 -8.97 -0.07
C LYS A 85 12.71 -8.72 -0.45
N PRO A 86 12.11 -7.60 -0.04
CA PRO A 86 10.78 -7.23 -0.51
C PRO A 86 10.93 -6.71 -1.93
N VAL A 87 10.05 -7.14 -2.84
CA VAL A 87 10.20 -6.84 -4.28
C VAL A 87 8.92 -6.33 -4.92
N HIS A 88 7.77 -6.49 -4.27
CA HIS A 88 6.50 -6.17 -4.87
C HIS A 88 5.42 -5.91 -3.81
N VAL A 89 4.50 -5.00 -4.10
CA VAL A 89 3.34 -4.68 -3.24
C VAL A 89 2.05 -4.59 -4.05
N GLY A 90 0.93 -4.57 -3.32
CA GLY A 90 -0.37 -4.17 -3.83
C GLY A 90 -1.41 -4.22 -2.73
N LEU A 91 -2.68 -4.23 -3.12
CA LEU A 91 -3.81 -4.21 -2.19
C LEU A 91 -4.65 -5.46 -2.30
N ILE A 92 -5.28 -5.82 -1.19
CA ILE A 92 -6.35 -6.80 -1.16
C ILE A 92 -7.67 -6.10 -1.38
N ILE A 93 -8.30 -6.35 -2.52
CA ILE A 93 -9.56 -5.73 -2.94
C ILE A 93 -10.47 -6.83 -3.50
N ASP A 94 -11.68 -6.93 -2.95
CA ASP A 94 -12.65 -7.99 -3.22
C ASP A 94 -12.04 -9.40 -3.09
N GLY A 95 -11.19 -9.57 -2.08
CA GLY A 95 -10.46 -10.82 -1.80
C GLY A 95 -9.38 -11.20 -2.83
N LYS A 96 -9.02 -10.28 -3.74
CA LYS A 96 -7.99 -10.47 -4.77
C LYS A 96 -6.86 -9.48 -4.61
N ALA A 97 -5.70 -9.80 -5.17
CA ALA A 97 -4.56 -8.89 -5.23
C ALA A 97 -4.76 -7.91 -6.39
N LEU A 98 -4.99 -6.64 -6.09
CA LEU A 98 -4.91 -5.53 -7.03
C LEU A 98 -3.49 -4.98 -7.02
N HIS A 99 -2.79 -5.03 -8.15
CA HIS A 99 -1.43 -4.52 -8.25
C HIS A 99 -1.06 -4.18 -9.69
N SER A 100 -0.04 -3.35 -9.85
CA SER A 100 0.61 -3.14 -11.16
C SER A 100 1.69 -4.19 -11.36
N ARG A 101 1.59 -5.00 -12.43
CA ARG A 101 2.62 -5.99 -12.76
C ARG A 101 3.82 -5.26 -13.38
N GLY A 102 5.03 -5.48 -12.84
CA GLY A 102 6.27 -4.84 -13.27
C GLY A 102 6.59 -4.98 -14.77
N ASP A 103 7.61 -4.23 -15.25
CA ASP A 103 8.17 -4.18 -16.61
C ASP A 103 7.25 -4.65 -17.75
N ASN A 104 6.71 -3.70 -18.52
CA ASN A 104 5.75 -3.89 -19.62
C ASN A 104 4.40 -4.52 -19.20
N GLY A 105 4.11 -4.56 -17.90
CA GLY A 105 2.80 -4.96 -17.39
C GLY A 105 1.80 -3.80 -17.26
N HIS A 106 0.74 -4.06 -16.49
CA HIS A 106 -0.33 -3.12 -16.20
C HIS A 106 -0.98 -3.45 -14.86
N VAL A 107 -1.83 -2.56 -14.37
CA VAL A 107 -2.67 -2.77 -13.19
C VAL A 107 -3.73 -3.83 -13.46
N ARG A 108 -3.76 -4.87 -12.64
CA ARG A 108 -4.67 -6.01 -12.81
C ARG A 108 -5.03 -6.64 -11.47
N TYR A 109 -6.01 -7.54 -11.54
CA TYR A 109 -6.29 -8.49 -10.49
C TYR A 109 -5.58 -9.81 -10.74
N ASP A 110 -5.04 -10.38 -9.68
CA ASP A 110 -4.68 -11.78 -9.61
C ASP A 110 -5.25 -12.41 -8.33
N ALA A 111 -5.49 -13.71 -8.36
CA ALA A 111 -5.85 -14.44 -7.15
C ALA A 111 -4.67 -14.37 -6.16
N ILE A 112 -4.94 -14.10 -4.88
CA ILE A 112 -3.87 -13.99 -3.88
C ILE A 112 -3.02 -15.26 -3.80
N ARG A 113 -3.64 -16.43 -4.02
CA ARG A 113 -2.95 -17.72 -4.10
C ARG A 113 -1.94 -17.80 -5.24
N THR A 114 -2.18 -17.10 -6.35
CA THR A 114 -1.22 -17.03 -7.46
C THR A 114 0.02 -16.25 -7.02
N ILE A 115 -0.17 -15.10 -6.36
CA ILE A 115 0.94 -14.32 -5.79
C ILE A 115 1.74 -15.17 -4.80
N GLN A 116 1.07 -15.83 -3.85
CA GLN A 116 1.73 -16.70 -2.87
C GLN A 116 2.54 -17.85 -3.47
N LYS A 117 2.22 -18.31 -4.69
CA LYS A 117 2.99 -19.35 -5.39
C LYS A 117 4.21 -18.81 -6.13
N LEU A 118 4.17 -17.54 -6.55
CA LEU A 118 5.24 -16.92 -7.35
C LEU A 118 6.38 -16.37 -6.49
N PHE A 119 6.10 -16.07 -5.23
CA PHE A 119 7.04 -15.43 -4.31
C PHE A 119 7.41 -16.37 -3.16
N THR A 120 8.58 -16.14 -2.55
CA THR A 120 9.05 -16.94 -1.43
C THR A 120 8.15 -16.80 -0.20
N ARG A 121 7.65 -15.59 0.04
CA ARG A 121 6.63 -15.30 1.05
C ARG A 121 5.78 -14.12 0.63
N VAL A 122 4.57 -14.07 1.18
CA VAL A 122 3.67 -12.93 1.09
C VAL A 122 3.22 -12.59 2.50
N GLU A 123 3.33 -11.31 2.86
CA GLU A 123 2.95 -10.78 4.17
C GLU A 123 1.86 -9.73 3.99
N PHE A 124 1.02 -9.54 5.00
CA PHE A 124 -0.12 -8.64 4.95
C PHE A 124 0.00 -7.57 6.02
N TYR A 125 -0.45 -6.37 5.68
CA TYR A 125 -0.28 -5.17 6.49
C TYR A 125 -1.48 -4.26 6.41
N GLN A 126 -1.70 -3.52 7.48
CA GLN A 126 -2.61 -2.39 7.53
C GLN A 126 -1.81 -1.12 7.77
N TYR A 127 -2.17 -0.04 7.09
CA TYR A 127 -1.62 1.26 7.45
C TYR A 127 -2.13 1.66 8.83
N ALA A 128 -1.22 1.77 9.80
CA ALA A 128 -1.55 2.15 11.17
C ALA A 128 -1.36 3.66 11.42
N GLY A 129 -0.72 4.36 10.47
CA GLY A 129 -0.27 5.75 10.64
C GLY A 129 0.82 5.88 11.70
N ASN A 130 1.38 7.08 11.87
CA ASN A 130 2.14 7.39 13.08
C ASN A 130 1.16 7.50 14.25
N ARG A 131 0.84 6.38 14.90
CA ARG A 131 0.05 6.36 16.15
C ARG A 131 0.76 6.99 17.35
N ASN A 132 1.84 7.73 17.14
CA ASN A 132 2.41 8.62 18.13
C ASN A 132 2.09 10.09 17.84
N SER A 133 0.80 10.41 17.65
CA SER A 133 0.29 11.67 18.20
C SER A 133 0.05 11.44 19.68
N ALA A 134 1.07 11.67 20.50
CA ALA A 134 0.83 11.91 21.92
C ALA A 134 -0.35 12.89 22.02
N ARG A 135 -1.40 12.50 22.73
CA ARG A 135 -2.36 13.46 23.28
C ARG A 135 -1.71 14.02 24.55
N PRO A 136 -1.30 15.29 24.61
CA PRO A 136 -1.29 16.01 25.87
C PRO A 136 -2.56 16.86 25.94
N GLY A 137 -3.37 16.57 26.96
CA GLY A 137 -4.36 17.52 27.47
C GLY A 137 -5.79 17.28 27.00
N ASP A 138 -6.43 16.25 27.56
CA ASP A 138 -7.81 16.43 28.00
C ASP A 138 -8.00 15.66 29.31
N ALA A 139 -8.48 16.40 30.32
CA ALA A 139 -9.07 15.96 31.58
C ALA A 139 -8.15 15.57 32.76
N GLU A 140 -7.69 16.58 33.50
CA GLU A 140 -8.09 16.71 34.91
C GLU A 140 -8.87 18.05 35.00
N GLY A 141 -10.13 18.17 35.39
CA GLY A 141 -10.94 17.29 36.21
C GLY A 141 -11.01 17.76 37.67
N GLN A 142 -11.40 19.01 37.93
CA GLN A 142 -11.98 19.44 39.22
C GLN A 142 -13.08 20.47 38.88
N GLY A 143 -14.37 20.27 39.17
CA GLY A 143 -14.94 19.69 40.39
C GLY A 143 -15.31 20.86 41.30
N GLY A 144 -16.60 21.14 41.46
CA GLY A 144 -17.16 22.41 41.94
C GLY A 144 -16.99 22.71 43.44
N ASN A 145 -17.27 23.96 43.80
CA ASN A 145 -18.52 24.40 44.42
C ASN A 145 -18.57 25.94 44.39
#